data_AF-A0A4Y2SK21-F1
#
_entry.id   AF-A0A4Y2SK21-F1
#
_cell.length_a   1.000
_cell.length_b   1.000
_cell.length_c   1.000
_cell.angle_alpha   90.00
_cell.angle_beta   90.00
_cell.angle_gamma   90.00
#
_symmetry.space_group_name_H-M   'P 1'
#
loop_
_entity.id
_entity.type
_entity.pdbx_description
1 polymer ?
#
loop_
_entity_poly.entity_id
_entity_poly.type
_entity_poly.pdbx_seq_one_letter_code
_entity_poly.pdbx_strand_id
1 'polypeptide(L)'
;MCCVMFGAKSSPFLLSACIKHLLRKFENEYLETVELLNNYMYVDDFICGTNTEMESIKIYHNANSIMKKASMTLTKWNSNSPVLRKECETDKHKDSTPLCDSSSKV
;
A
#
# COMPACT_ATOMS: atom_id res chain seq x y z
N MET A 1 -0.47 -21.06 6.07
CA MET A 1 0.14 -19.74 5.82
C MET A 1 0.93 -19.34 7.06
N CYS A 2 2.20 -18.98 6.91
CA CYS A 2 3.03 -18.50 8.01
C CYS A 2 3.00 -16.98 8.04
N CYS A 3 2.55 -16.37 9.14
CA CYS A 3 2.59 -14.93 9.34
C CYS A 3 3.93 -14.55 9.98
N VAL A 4 4.52 -13.45 9.53
CA VAL A 4 5.70 -12.88 10.18
C VAL A 4 5.23 -12.12 11.43
N MET A 5 5.77 -12.44 12.61
CA MET A 5 5.42 -11.72 13.84
C MET A 5 5.95 -10.28 13.78
N PHE A 6 5.10 -9.31 14.12
CA PHE A 6 5.54 -7.95 14.43
C PHE A 6 6.52 -8.01 15.62
N GLY A 7 7.66 -7.33 15.50
CA GLY A 7 8.68 -7.29 16.55
C GLY A 7 9.78 -8.36 16.46
N ALA A 8 9.69 -9.32 15.54
CA ALA A 8 10.85 -10.18 15.24
C ALA A 8 11.94 -9.34 14.56
N LYS A 9 13.20 -9.46 15.00
CA LYS A 9 14.32 -8.67 14.44
C LYS A 9 14.50 -8.85 12.93
N SER A 10 14.12 -10.00 12.39
CA SER A 10 14.18 -10.33 10.97
C SER A 10 12.93 -9.92 10.17
N SER A 11 11.84 -9.53 10.84
CA SER A 11 10.56 -9.20 10.19
C SER A 11 10.67 -8.05 9.18
N PRO A 12 11.31 -6.90 9.52
CA PRO A 12 11.57 -5.81 8.58
C PRO A 12 12.25 -6.25 7.29
N PHE A 13 13.26 -7.12 7.42
CA PHE A 13 14.06 -7.58 6.30
C PHE A 13 13.23 -8.49 5.37
N LEU A 14 12.49 -9.44 5.93
CA LEU A 14 11.63 -10.34 5.17
C LEU A 14 10.50 -9.58 4.46
N LEU A 15 9.88 -8.60 5.14
CA LEU A 15 8.84 -7.77 4.57
C LEU A 15 9.39 -6.93 3.40
N SER A 16 10.52 -6.25 3.60
CA SER A 16 11.15 -5.44 2.54
C SER A 16 11.52 -6.29 1.33
N ALA A 17 12.09 -7.48 1.53
CA ALA A 17 12.40 -8.40 0.44
C ALA A 17 11.14 -8.88 -0.30
N CYS A 18 10.06 -9.19 0.44
CA CYS A 18 8.77 -9.60 -0.12
C CYS A 18 8.16 -8.48 -0.98
N ILE A 19 8.07 -7.26 -0.45
CA ILE A 19 7.56 -6.09 -1.18
C ILE A 19 8.37 -5.87 -2.46
N LYS A 20 9.71 -5.86 -2.38
CA LYS A 20 10.58 -5.71 -3.55
C LYS A 20 10.35 -6.79 -4.61
N HIS A 21 10.16 -8.03 -4.18
CA HIS A 21 9.87 -9.13 -5.09
C HIS A 21 8.50 -8.98 -5.77
N LEU A 22 7.49 -8.54 -5.03
CA LEU A 22 6.14 -8.30 -5.55
C LEU A 22 6.12 -7.13 -6.54
N LEU A 23 6.80 -6.03 -6.22
CA LEU A 23 6.86 -4.83 -7.06
C LEU A 23 7.46 -5.10 -8.45
N ARG A 24 8.45 -6.00 -8.57
CA ARG A 24 9.00 -6.41 -9.89
C ARG A 24 7.95 -6.99 -10.84
N LYS A 25 6.87 -7.56 -10.32
CA LYS A 25 5.77 -8.09 -11.17
C LYS A 25 4.92 -6.97 -11.76
N PHE A 26 4.93 -5.78 -11.15
CA PHE A 26 4.10 -4.63 -11.54
C PHE A 26 4.91 -3.52 -12.23
N GLU A 27 6.22 -3.70 -12.39
CA GLU A 27 7.15 -2.73 -13.01
C GLU A 27 6.73 -2.34 -14.44
N ASN A 28 6.17 -3.28 -15.21
CA ASN A 28 5.70 -3.03 -16.57
C ASN A 28 4.40 -2.20 -16.63
N GLU A 29 3.57 -2.21 -15.58
CA GLU A 29 2.26 -1.53 -15.55
C GLU A 29 2.34 -0.18 -14.82
N TYR A 30 3.21 -0.06 -13.81
CA TYR A 30 3.29 1.10 -12.93
C TYR A 30 4.75 1.50 -12.62
N LEU A 31 5.59 1.67 -13.64
CA LEU A 31 7.03 1.95 -13.48
C LEU A 31 7.33 3.05 -12.45
N GLU A 32 6.72 4.23 -12.63
CA GLU A 32 6.90 5.40 -11.76
C GLU A 32 6.53 5.11 -10.29
N THR A 33 5.38 4.47 -10.05
CA THR A 33 4.93 4.18 -8.69
C THR A 33 5.73 3.04 -8.05
N VAL A 34 6.18 2.07 -8.84
CA VAL A 34 7.05 0.96 -8.38
C VAL A 34 8.40 1.50 -7.94
N GLU A 35 9.01 2.41 -8.71
CA GLU A 35 10.26 3.07 -8.33
C GLU A 35 10.09 3.86 -7.03
N LEU A 36 8.99 4.62 -6.90
CA LEU A 36 8.69 5.35 -5.68
C LEU A 36 8.51 4.41 -4.48
N LEU A 37 7.72 3.34 -4.60
CA LEU A 37 7.56 2.35 -3.54
C LEU A 37 8.89 1.69 -3.17
N ASN A 38 9.76 1.42 -4.13
CA ASN A 38 11.05 0.81 -3.82
C ASN A 38 12.01 1.77 -3.08
N ASN A 39 11.93 3.07 -3.38
CA ASN A 39 12.83 4.09 -2.83
C ASN A 39 12.34 4.72 -1.52
N TYR A 40 11.03 4.78 -1.31
CA TYR A 40 10.38 5.55 -0.23
C TYR A 40 9.66 4.70 0.82
N MET A 41 9.86 3.37 0.79
CA MET A 41 9.40 2.48 1.87
C MET A 41 10.42 2.45 3.01
N TYR A 42 9.98 2.91 4.19
CA TYR A 42 10.73 2.83 5.44
C TYR A 42 10.18 1.69 6.31
N VAL A 43 10.88 0.56 6.33
CA VAL A 43 10.48 -0.68 7.03
C VAL A 43 9.12 -1.20 6.54
N ASP A 44 8.03 -0.68 7.08
CA ASP A 44 6.64 -0.97 6.75
C ASP A 44 5.83 0.27 6.33
N ASP A 45 6.37 1.47 6.50
CA ASP A 45 5.72 2.75 6.17
C ASP A 45 6.10 3.25 4.77
N PHE A 46 5.11 3.68 3.98
CA PHE A 46 5.34 4.38 2.72
C PHE A 46 5.34 5.90 2.92
N ILE A 47 6.46 6.56 2.61
CA ILE A 47 6.62 8.01 2.86
C ILE A 47 7.17 8.70 1.61
N CYS A 48 6.29 9.29 0.81
CA CYS A 48 6.66 9.98 -0.43
C CYS A 48 6.33 11.48 -0.35
N GLY A 49 7.20 12.30 -0.95
CA GLY A 49 6.93 13.71 -1.23
C GLY A 49 6.87 13.94 -2.73
N THR A 50 5.92 14.75 -3.20
CA THR A 50 5.74 15.08 -4.62
C THR A 50 5.75 16.60 -4.80
N ASN A 51 6.00 17.05 -6.04
CA ASN A 51 6.05 18.48 -6.34
C ASN A 51 4.67 19.06 -6.64
N THR A 52 3.71 18.21 -7.03
CA THR A 52 2.34 18.63 -7.36
C THR A 52 1.30 17.78 -6.64
N GLU A 53 0.14 18.38 -6.40
CA GLU A 53 -1.00 17.71 -5.76
C GLU A 53 -1.60 16.63 -6.67
N MET A 54 -1.69 16.86 -7.98
CA MET A 54 -2.20 15.86 -8.93
C MET A 54 -1.33 14.60 -8.98
N GLU A 55 -0.01 14.76 -8.97
CA GLU A 55 0.95 13.65 -8.92
C GLU A 55 0.79 12.86 -7.61
N SER A 56 0.59 13.56 -6.49
CA SER A 56 0.38 12.95 -5.18
C SER A 56 -0.88 12.06 -5.14
N ILE A 57 -1.98 12.51 -5.76
CA ILE A 57 -3.24 11.77 -5.88
C ILE A 57 -3.04 10.54 -6.77
N LYS A 58 -2.37 10.70 -7.92
CA LYS A 58 -2.05 9.58 -8.82
C LYS A 58 -1.24 8.50 -8.10
N ILE A 59 -0.18 8.90 -7.38
CA ILE A 59 0.66 7.97 -6.62
C ILE A 59 -0.13 7.27 -5.53
N TYR A 60 -0.98 8.01 -4.79
CA TYR A 60 -1.85 7.43 -3.76
C TYR A 60 -2.72 6.28 -4.33
N HIS A 61 -3.43 6.52 -5.43
CA HIS A 61 -4.30 5.49 -6.03
C HIS A 61 -3.49 4.33 -6.62
N ASN A 62 -2.38 4.60 -7.30
CA ASN A 62 -1.53 3.56 -7.86
C ASN A 62 -0.91 2.68 -6.77
N ALA A 63 -0.40 3.29 -5.69
CA ALA A 63 0.21 2.56 -4.58
C ALA A 63 -0.81 1.64 -3.90
N ASN A 64 -2.01 2.15 -3.60
CA ASN A 64 -3.08 1.32 -3.05
C ASN A 64 -3.49 0.19 -4.01
N SER A 65 -3.55 0.46 -5.32
CA SER A 65 -3.88 -0.56 -6.32
C SER A 65 -2.82 -1.67 -6.39
N ILE A 66 -1.54 -1.31 -6.44
CA ILE A 66 -0.43 -2.28 -6.48
C ILE A 66 -0.41 -3.13 -5.22
N MET A 67 -0.51 -2.50 -4.04
CA MET A 67 -0.50 -3.21 -2.76
C MET A 67 -1.71 -4.14 -2.65
N LYS A 68 -2.89 -3.69 -3.08
CA LYS A 68 -4.10 -4.53 -3.10
C LYS A 68 -3.96 -5.72 -4.06
N LYS A 69 -3.37 -5.53 -5.25
CA LYS A 69 -3.04 -6.64 -6.17
C LYS A 69 -2.03 -7.61 -5.53
N ALA A 70 -1.17 -7.12 -4.65
CA ALA A 70 -0.24 -7.92 -3.85
C ALA A 70 -0.86 -8.52 -2.57
N SER A 71 -2.18 -8.40 -2.38
CA SER A 71 -2.90 -8.84 -1.16
C SER A 71 -2.42 -8.17 0.13
N MET A 72 -1.94 -6.92 0.02
CA MET A 72 -1.53 -6.06 1.12
C MET A 72 -2.36 -4.77 1.08
N THR A 73 -2.56 -4.12 2.23
CA THR A 73 -3.31 -2.86 2.31
C THR A 73 -2.48 -1.82 3.02
N LEU A 74 -2.25 -0.67 2.36
CA LEU A 74 -1.66 0.51 3.01
C LEU A 74 -2.75 1.19 3.84
N THR A 75 -2.46 1.46 5.11
CA THR A 75 -3.42 2.03 6.04
C THR A 75 -2.84 3.27 6.72
N LYS A 76 -3.67 4.01 7.47
CA LYS A 76 -3.24 5.19 8.25
C LYS A 76 -2.57 6.29 7.42
N TRP A 77 -2.97 6.43 6.16
CA TRP A 77 -2.55 7.51 5.27
C TRP A 77 -2.76 8.89 5.91
N ASN A 78 -1.75 9.74 5.77
CA ASN A 78 -1.73 11.12 6.24
C ASN A 78 -0.97 11.99 5.23
N SER A 79 -1.44 13.22 4.99
CA SER A 79 -0.85 14.12 4.01
C SER A 79 -0.92 15.57 4.48
N ASN A 80 0.06 16.37 4.05
CA ASN A 80 0.07 17.82 4.23
C ASN A 80 -0.88 18.54 3.25
N SER A 81 -1.28 17.89 2.15
CA SER A 81 -2.27 18.43 1.22
C SER A 81 -3.69 18.23 1.79
N PRO A 82 -4.50 19.30 1.85
CA PRO A 82 -5.89 19.18 2.30
C PRO A 82 -6.76 18.38 1.33
N VAL A 83 -6.41 18.34 0.03
CA VAL A 83 -7.16 17.56 -0.97
C VAL A 83 -6.90 16.07 -0.79
N LEU A 84 -5.63 15.65 -0.67
CA LEU A 84 -5.28 14.26 -0.38
C LEU A 84 -5.85 13.77 0.95
N ARG A 85 -5.87 14.63 1.97
CA ARG A 85 -6.45 14.27 3.26
C ARG A 85 -7.94 13.93 3.14
N LYS A 86 -8.70 14.72 2.37
CA LYS A 86 -10.11 14.42 2.09
C LYS A 86 -10.26 13.11 1.33
N GLU A 87 -9.44 12.87 0.31
CA GLU A 87 -9.47 11.63 -0.48
C GLU A 87 -9.18 10.39 0.39
N CYS A 88 -8.22 10.51 1.29
CA CYS A 88 -7.93 9.44 2.24
C CYS A 88 -9.09 9.20 3.23
N GLU A 89 -9.80 10.25 3.66
CA GLU A 89 -10.93 10.13 4.58
C GLU A 89 -12.14 9.48 3.92
N THR A 90 -12.41 9.77 2.63
CA THR A 90 -13.52 9.15 1.89
C THR A 90 -13.31 7.67 1.66
N ASP A 91 -12.07 7.23 1.42
CA ASP A 91 -11.75 5.81 1.23
C ASP A 91 -11.88 4.98 2.52
N LYS A 92 -11.68 5.57 3.72
CA LYS A 92 -11.94 4.87 5.00
C LYS A 92 -13.40 4.44 5.16
N HIS A 93 -14.34 5.12 4.51
CA HIS A 93 -15.77 4.82 4.68
C HIS A 93 -16.23 3.61 3.85
N LYS A 94 -15.52 3.28 2.76
CA LYS A 94 -15.89 2.18 1.84
C LYS A 94 -15.52 0.79 2.37
N ASP A 95 -14.48 0.69 3.20
CA ASP A 95 -14.03 -0.58 3.82
C ASP A 95 -14.96 -1.08 4.95
N SER A 96 -16.06 -0.38 5.24
CA SER A 96 -17.07 -0.78 6.24
C SER A 96 -18.08 -1.82 5.75
N THR A 97 -17.93 -2.36 4.52
CA THR A 97 -18.76 -3.49 4.10
C THR A 97 -18.25 -4.77 4.78
N PRO A 98 -19.08 -5.48 5.56
CA PRO A 98 -18.63 -6.71 6.20
C PRO A 98 -18.20 -7.71 5.13
N LEU A 99 -17.00 -8.26 5.26
CA LEU A 99 -16.62 -9.49 4.58
C LEU A 99 -17.65 -10.56 4.98
N CYS A 100 -18.60 -10.83 4.08
CA CYS A 100 -19.46 -11.99 4.20
C CYS A 100 -18.59 -13.21 3.88
N ASP A 101 -18.15 -13.91 4.92
CA ASP A 101 -17.64 -15.28 4.83
C ASP A 101 -18.74 -16.16 4.23
N SER A 102 -18.76 -16.28 2.92
CA SER A 102 -19.50 -17.31 2.22
C SER A 102 -18.67 -18.58 2.21
N SER A 103 -18.44 -19.17 3.40
CA SER A 103 -18.05 -20.57 3.48
C SER A 103 -19.33 -21.40 3.39
N SER A 104 -19.70 -21.71 2.14
CA SER A 104 -20.75 -22.67 1.82
C SER A 104 -20.36 -24.05 2.35
N LYS A 105 -21.26 -24.61 3.16
CA LYS A 105 -21.34 -26.05 3.44
C LYS A 105 -21.18 -26.87 2.16
N VAL A 106 -20.26 -27.82 2.17
CA VAL A 106 -20.49 -29.22 1.78
C VAL A 106 -19.65 -30.13 2.68
#